data_AF-A0A496QRZ8-F1
#
_entry.id   AF-A0A496QRZ8-F1
#
_cell.length_a   1.000
_cell.length_b   1.000
_cell.length_c   1.000
_cell.angle_alpha   90.00
_cell.angle_beta   90.00
_cell.angle_gamma   90.00
#
_symmetry.space_group_name_H-M   'P 1'
#
loop_
_entity.id
_entity.type
_entity.pdbx_description
1 polymer ?
#
loop_
_entity_poly.entity_id
_entity_poly.type
_entity_poly.pdbx_seq_one_letter_code
_entity_poly.pdbx_strand_id
1 'polypeptide(L)'
;MLEQDLHIHTTFSTGDSSIVPEQTVDLIARYPHARIIGISDHLEYVLDNRFDVYKEAVCSKGFYLGIEIGGGKWVSIAVELPVDYYIFHCKDNSDDYRGLELLIETGKPVIVAHPFIMGTNLKKVPSGSIIEINNRYIWRTSRYRELAEYKGRFDFILSSDAHQPNWLSQHIARSIALELSIEEKLLFPEKS
;
A
#
# COMPACT_ATOMS: atom_id res chain seq x y z
N MET A 1 4.91 12.23 -14.95
CA MET A 1 3.93 12.00 -13.87
C MET A 1 3.79 10.50 -13.69
N LEU A 2 3.67 9.99 -12.47
CA LEU A 2 3.51 8.56 -12.21
C LEU A 2 2.06 8.14 -12.52
N GLU A 3 1.83 6.86 -12.83
CA GLU A 3 0.46 6.40 -13.14
C GLU A 3 -0.39 6.27 -11.87
N GLN A 4 0.11 5.58 -10.83
CA GLN A 4 -0.56 5.52 -9.53
C GLN A 4 0.45 5.59 -8.38
N ASP A 5 -0.03 5.97 -7.21
CA ASP A 5 0.61 5.72 -5.92
C ASP A 5 -0.45 5.52 -4.85
N LEU A 6 -0.52 4.30 -4.33
CA LEU A 6 -1.57 3.86 -3.41
C LEU A 6 -1.05 3.57 -2.00
N HIS A 7 0.25 3.75 -1.76
CA HIS A 7 0.84 3.54 -0.44
C HIS A 7 1.53 4.82 -0.01
N ILE A 8 0.77 5.70 0.63
CA ILE A 8 1.23 6.99 1.14
C ILE A 8 0.68 7.17 2.54
N HIS A 9 1.57 7.55 3.45
CA HIS A 9 1.26 7.89 4.82
C HIS A 9 1.21 9.40 5.00
N THR A 10 0.44 9.83 5.99
CA THR A 10 0.22 11.23 6.30
C THR A 10 0.31 11.49 7.79
N THR A 11 0.05 12.74 8.20
CA THR A 11 -0.10 13.13 9.60
C THR A 11 -1.20 12.38 10.36
N PHE A 12 -2.02 11.54 9.69
CA PHE A 12 -2.97 10.64 10.35
C PHE A 12 -2.28 9.45 11.02
N SER A 13 -1.15 8.96 10.50
CA SER A 13 -0.26 7.98 11.14
C SER A 13 0.53 8.57 12.33
N THR A 14 -0.18 9.04 13.36
CA THR A 14 0.38 9.89 14.44
C THR A 14 1.49 9.29 15.30
N GLY A 15 1.65 7.96 15.31
CA GLY A 15 2.73 7.30 16.04
C GLY A 15 3.93 6.93 15.18
N ASP A 16 3.90 7.18 13.88
CA ASP A 16 5.02 6.89 12.98
C ASP A 16 6.05 8.03 13.00
N SER A 17 7.23 7.74 13.58
CA SER A 17 8.33 8.71 13.71
C SER A 17 8.93 9.17 12.38
N SER A 18 8.61 8.51 11.27
CA SER A 18 9.07 8.88 9.94
C SER A 18 8.24 10.02 9.34
N ILE A 19 7.03 10.25 9.87
CA ILE A 19 6.10 11.27 9.39
C ILE A 19 6.54 12.65 9.88
N VAL A 20 6.64 13.59 8.93
CA VAL A 20 6.86 15.01 9.22
C VAL A 20 5.53 15.76 9.19
N PRO A 21 5.37 16.87 9.95
CA PRO A 21 4.13 17.64 9.99
C PRO A 21 3.64 18.13 8.62
N GLU A 22 4.54 18.29 7.66
CA GLU A 22 4.23 18.73 6.30
C GLU A 22 3.56 17.64 5.44
N GLN A 23 3.68 16.36 5.81
CA GLN A 23 3.09 15.23 5.07
C GLN A 23 1.58 15.15 5.31
N THR A 24 0.87 16.19 4.92
CA THR A 24 -0.60 16.30 5.03
C THR A 24 -1.26 15.87 3.72
N VAL A 25 -2.53 15.44 3.81
CA VAL A 25 -3.35 15.17 2.63
C VAL A 25 -3.45 16.41 1.71
N ASP A 26 -3.56 17.61 2.31
CA ASP A 26 -3.61 18.88 1.57
C ASP A 26 -2.32 19.15 0.76
N LEU A 27 -1.15 18.86 1.33
CA LEU A 27 0.12 19.05 0.63
C LEU A 27 0.24 18.10 -0.56
N ILE A 28 -0.16 16.84 -0.39
CA ILE A 28 -0.18 15.84 -1.48
C ILE A 28 -1.13 16.30 -2.59
N ALA A 29 -2.32 16.78 -2.24
CA ALA A 29 -3.29 17.32 -3.21
C ALA A 29 -2.78 18.57 -3.94
N ARG A 30 -1.97 19.40 -3.28
CA ARG A 30 -1.38 20.60 -3.88
C ARG A 30 -0.28 20.28 -4.90
N TYR A 31 0.44 19.17 -4.70
CA TYR A 31 1.59 18.78 -5.52
C TYR A 31 1.44 17.33 -6.00
N PRO A 32 0.45 17.03 -6.87
CA PRO A 32 0.19 15.66 -7.30
C PRO A 32 1.37 15.10 -8.10
N HIS A 33 1.93 14.00 -7.62
CA HIS A 33 3.05 13.28 -8.24
C HIS A 33 2.59 12.11 -9.13
N ALA A 34 1.40 11.60 -8.88
CA ALA A 34 0.76 10.50 -9.61
C ALA A 34 -0.64 10.88 -10.09
N ARG A 35 -1.15 10.19 -11.13
CA ARG A 35 -2.50 10.40 -11.67
C ARG A 35 -3.58 9.77 -10.78
N ILE A 36 -3.32 8.58 -10.27
CA ILE A 36 -4.19 7.87 -9.32
C ILE A 36 -3.51 7.92 -7.96
N ILE A 37 -4.11 8.64 -7.00
CA ILE A 37 -3.56 8.78 -5.65
C ILE A 37 -4.49 8.10 -4.66
N GLY A 38 -3.91 7.27 -3.81
CA GLY A 38 -4.55 6.70 -2.63
C GLY A 38 -3.74 7.04 -1.38
N ILE A 39 -4.44 7.28 -0.28
CA ILE A 39 -3.84 7.49 1.05
C ILE A 39 -4.18 6.27 1.90
N SER A 40 -3.20 5.70 2.58
CA SER A 40 -3.32 4.44 3.31
C SER A 40 -2.52 4.47 4.61
N ASP A 41 -2.94 5.33 5.54
CA ASP A 41 -2.31 5.44 6.86
C ASP A 41 -2.51 4.14 7.67
N HIS A 42 -1.69 3.95 8.72
CA HIS A 42 -1.79 2.77 9.58
C HIS A 42 -3.13 2.75 10.32
N LEU A 43 -3.82 1.61 10.24
CA LEU A 43 -5.11 1.36 10.86
C LEU A 43 -5.12 1.81 12.33
N GLU A 44 -4.14 1.38 13.13
CA GLU A 44 -4.07 1.65 14.57
C GLU A 44 -4.13 3.14 14.95
N TYR A 45 -3.80 4.06 14.04
CA TYR A 45 -3.81 5.50 14.31
C TYR A 45 -5.08 6.20 13.84
N VAL A 46 -5.89 5.56 13.00
CA VAL A 46 -7.11 6.14 12.43
C VAL A 46 -8.39 5.46 12.89
N LEU A 47 -8.31 4.50 13.82
CA LEU A 47 -9.48 3.90 14.46
C LEU A 47 -10.27 4.90 15.32
N ASP A 48 -11.42 4.41 15.82
CA ASP A 48 -12.36 5.11 16.68
C ASP A 48 -12.94 6.38 16.02
N ASN A 49 -13.06 7.46 16.79
CA ASN A 49 -13.63 8.74 16.34
C ASN A 49 -12.75 9.48 15.31
N ARG A 50 -11.61 8.90 14.90
CA ARG A 50 -10.70 9.50 13.92
C ARG A 50 -10.97 9.03 12.50
N PHE A 51 -11.61 7.88 12.31
CA PHE A 51 -11.78 7.29 10.98
C PHE A 51 -12.61 8.19 10.07
N ASP A 52 -13.70 8.77 10.57
CA ASP A 52 -14.54 9.67 9.77
C ASP A 52 -13.79 10.94 9.37
N VAL A 53 -12.96 11.48 10.26
CA VAL A 53 -12.10 12.65 9.96
C VAL A 53 -11.05 12.30 8.90
N TYR A 54 -10.44 11.12 9.01
CA TYR A 54 -9.49 10.60 8.04
C TYR A 54 -10.13 10.41 6.66
N LYS A 55 -11.27 9.72 6.63
CA LYS A 55 -12.07 9.49 5.42
C LYS A 55 -12.47 10.80 4.75
N GLU A 56 -13.01 11.76 5.50
CA GLU A 56 -13.40 13.08 4.98
C GLU A 56 -12.19 13.80 4.36
N ALA A 57 -11.05 13.80 5.05
CA ALA A 57 -9.83 14.45 4.58
C ALA A 57 -9.33 13.86 3.27
N VAL A 58 -9.31 12.52 3.14
CA VAL A 58 -8.86 11.82 1.93
C VAL A 58 -9.87 11.98 0.78
N CYS A 59 -11.15 11.68 1.03
CA CYS A 59 -12.16 11.67 -0.01
C CYS A 59 -12.48 13.08 -0.55
N SER A 60 -12.43 14.12 0.30
CA SER A 60 -12.67 15.51 -0.14
C SER A 60 -11.65 16.02 -1.16
N LYS A 61 -10.49 15.34 -1.30
CA LYS A 61 -9.47 15.64 -2.32
C LYS A 61 -9.58 14.79 -3.57
N GLY A 62 -10.59 13.93 -3.66
CA GLY A 62 -10.73 13.00 -4.77
C GLY A 62 -9.68 11.89 -4.77
N PHE A 63 -9.10 11.56 -3.61
CA PHE A 63 -8.19 10.42 -3.47
C PHE A 63 -8.95 9.13 -3.18
N TYR A 64 -8.32 7.97 -3.44
CA TYR A 64 -8.81 6.67 -2.97
C TYR A 64 -8.49 6.48 -1.49
N LEU A 65 -9.45 5.97 -0.74
CA LEU A 65 -9.32 5.71 0.68
C LEU A 65 -8.77 4.31 0.90
N GLY A 66 -7.50 4.20 1.23
CA GLY A 66 -6.86 2.95 1.64
C GLY A 66 -6.71 2.86 3.15
N ILE A 67 -6.26 1.70 3.60
CA ILE A 67 -5.76 1.55 4.96
C ILE A 67 -4.64 0.53 5.03
N GLU A 68 -3.59 0.82 5.80
CA GLU A 68 -2.53 -0.14 6.09
C GLU A 68 -2.82 -0.94 7.35
N ILE A 69 -2.74 -2.26 7.22
CA ILE A 69 -3.07 -3.22 8.27
C ILE A 69 -1.79 -3.94 8.67
N GLY A 70 -1.32 -3.70 9.90
CA GLY A 70 -0.07 -4.25 10.44
C GLY A 70 -0.03 -5.77 10.69
N GLY A 71 -1.04 -6.53 10.26
CA GLY A 71 -1.11 -7.99 10.34
C GLY A 71 -2.49 -8.55 10.73
N GLY A 72 -2.60 -9.87 10.82
CA GLY A 72 -3.86 -10.62 10.96
C GLY A 72 -4.73 -10.23 12.15
N LYS A 73 -4.11 -9.78 13.27
CA LYS A 73 -4.85 -9.36 14.48
C LYS A 73 -5.82 -8.20 14.24
N TRP A 74 -5.58 -7.40 13.21
CA TRP A 74 -6.33 -6.21 12.88
C TRP A 74 -7.40 -6.42 11.81
N VAL A 75 -7.37 -7.57 11.11
CA VAL A 75 -8.19 -7.82 9.93
C VAL A 75 -9.69 -7.77 10.24
N SER A 76 -10.11 -8.33 11.38
CA SER A 76 -11.52 -8.31 11.79
C SER A 76 -12.11 -6.90 11.93
N ILE A 77 -11.27 -5.92 12.28
CA ILE A 77 -11.68 -4.52 12.34
C ILE A 77 -11.65 -3.89 10.95
N ALA A 78 -10.59 -4.18 10.17
CA ALA A 78 -10.40 -3.57 8.87
C ALA A 78 -11.50 -3.93 7.85
N VAL A 79 -12.01 -5.17 7.87
CA VAL A 79 -13.05 -5.63 6.92
C VAL A 79 -14.38 -4.86 7.07
N GLU A 80 -14.64 -4.31 8.26
CA GLU A 80 -15.84 -3.52 8.55
C GLU A 80 -15.71 -2.06 8.05
N LEU A 81 -14.51 -1.62 7.68
CA LEU A 81 -14.29 -0.24 7.28
C LEU A 81 -14.69 0.01 5.82
N PRO A 82 -15.36 1.15 5.52
CA PRO A 82 -15.78 1.52 4.17
C PRO A 82 -14.61 2.14 3.38
N VAL A 83 -13.50 1.41 3.25
CA VAL A 83 -12.32 1.76 2.44
C VAL A 83 -12.42 1.19 1.02
N ASP A 84 -11.67 1.78 0.08
CA ASP A 84 -11.57 1.38 -1.32
C ASP A 84 -10.59 0.20 -1.52
N TYR A 85 -9.51 0.12 -0.73
CA TYR A 85 -8.50 -0.94 -0.80
C TYR A 85 -7.75 -1.13 0.53
N TYR A 86 -6.95 -2.19 0.60
CA TYR A 86 -6.10 -2.51 1.74
C TYR A 86 -4.63 -2.61 1.35
N ILE A 87 -3.75 -2.06 2.19
CA ILE A 87 -2.33 -2.40 2.27
C ILE A 87 -2.18 -3.39 3.43
N PHE A 88 -1.57 -4.56 3.23
CA PHE A 88 -1.52 -5.61 4.24
C PHE A 88 -0.11 -6.13 4.50
N HIS A 89 0.27 -6.14 5.77
CA HIS A 89 1.51 -6.77 6.25
C HIS A 89 1.32 -8.26 6.45
N CYS A 90 1.78 -9.05 5.49
CA CYS A 90 1.71 -10.51 5.58
C CYS A 90 3.06 -11.10 5.99
N LYS A 91 3.29 -11.43 7.27
CA LYS A 91 4.52 -12.15 7.68
C LYS A 91 4.35 -13.65 7.45
N ASP A 92 5.44 -14.42 7.50
CA ASP A 92 5.36 -15.90 7.34
C ASP A 92 4.81 -16.61 8.60
N ASN A 93 3.54 -16.35 8.93
CA ASN A 93 2.80 -17.03 9.99
C ASN A 93 1.34 -17.30 9.56
N SER A 94 0.68 -18.23 10.24
CA SER A 94 -0.68 -18.67 9.89
C SER A 94 -1.73 -17.58 10.04
N ASP A 95 -1.59 -16.68 11.02
CA ASP A 95 -2.58 -15.64 11.30
C ASP A 95 -2.62 -14.60 10.19
N ASP A 96 -1.45 -14.21 9.67
CA ASP A 96 -1.36 -13.25 8.58
C ASP A 96 -1.87 -13.86 7.26
N TYR A 97 -1.57 -15.13 6.94
CA TYR A 97 -2.13 -15.74 5.72
C TYR A 97 -3.65 -15.88 5.78
N ARG A 98 -4.20 -16.30 6.93
CA ARG A 98 -5.66 -16.32 7.13
C ARG A 98 -6.25 -14.92 7.05
N GLY A 99 -5.56 -13.93 7.59
CA GLY A 99 -5.94 -12.53 7.48
C GLY A 99 -5.99 -12.04 6.03
N LEU A 100 -5.00 -12.41 5.22
CA LEU A 100 -4.98 -12.11 3.79
C LEU A 100 -6.18 -12.73 3.05
N GLU A 101 -6.49 -14.00 3.32
CA GLU A 101 -7.66 -14.68 2.73
C GLU A 101 -8.97 -13.93 3.07
N LEU A 102 -9.16 -13.56 4.34
CA LEU A 102 -10.35 -12.81 4.78
C LEU A 102 -10.46 -11.43 4.09
N LEU A 103 -9.34 -10.73 3.90
CA LEU A 103 -9.35 -9.45 3.19
C LEU A 103 -9.71 -9.65 1.71
N ILE A 104 -9.19 -10.69 1.06
CA ILE A 104 -9.50 -11.03 -0.34
C ILE A 104 -10.99 -11.35 -0.49
N GLU A 105 -11.60 -12.06 0.47
CA GLU A 105 -13.03 -12.40 0.46
C GLU A 105 -13.96 -11.18 0.45
N THR A 106 -13.48 -10.00 0.89
CA THR A 106 -14.26 -8.76 0.81
C THR A 106 -14.49 -8.27 -0.63
N GLY A 107 -13.74 -8.81 -1.60
CA GLY A 107 -13.78 -8.39 -3.00
C GLY A 107 -13.08 -7.06 -3.29
N LYS A 108 -12.52 -6.39 -2.28
CA LYS A 108 -11.70 -5.18 -2.45
C LYS A 108 -10.26 -5.54 -2.79
N PRO A 109 -9.51 -4.68 -3.51
CA PRO A 109 -8.09 -4.91 -3.74
C PRO A 109 -7.29 -5.00 -2.44
N VAL A 110 -6.44 -6.03 -2.34
CA VAL A 110 -5.52 -6.24 -1.21
C VAL A 110 -4.09 -6.28 -1.73
N ILE A 111 -3.28 -5.32 -1.32
CA ILE A 111 -1.88 -5.21 -1.69
C ILE A 111 -1.03 -5.81 -0.56
N VAL A 112 -0.27 -6.85 -0.85
CA VAL A 112 0.72 -7.40 0.09
C VAL A 112 1.94 -6.49 0.10
N ALA A 113 2.10 -5.72 1.16
CA ALA A 113 3.07 -4.64 1.25
C ALA A 113 4.49 -5.15 1.54
N HIS A 114 5.46 -4.56 0.84
CA HIS A 114 6.91 -4.76 1.00
C HIS A 114 7.31 -6.15 1.55
N PRO A 115 6.98 -7.24 0.81
CA PRO A 115 6.97 -8.60 1.34
C PRO A 115 8.33 -9.07 1.89
N PHE A 116 9.43 -8.60 1.29
CA PHE A 116 10.77 -8.97 1.75
C PHE A 116 11.14 -8.37 3.11
N ILE A 117 10.62 -7.19 3.45
CA ILE A 117 10.82 -6.60 4.79
C ILE A 117 9.96 -7.31 5.83
N MET A 118 8.75 -7.72 5.44
CA MET A 118 7.86 -8.50 6.31
C MET A 118 8.29 -9.96 6.46
N GLY A 119 9.27 -10.43 5.68
CA GLY A 119 9.65 -11.84 5.66
C GLY A 119 8.56 -12.74 5.10
N THR A 120 7.68 -12.22 4.25
CA THR A 120 6.60 -12.97 3.60
C THR A 120 7.17 -14.14 2.80
N ASN A 121 6.57 -15.31 2.92
CA ASN A 121 6.85 -16.43 2.03
C ASN A 121 5.88 -16.37 0.84
N LEU A 122 6.33 -15.76 -0.27
CA LEU A 122 5.53 -15.59 -1.49
C LEU A 122 5.00 -16.91 -2.06
N LYS A 123 5.61 -18.06 -1.74
CA LYS A 123 5.08 -19.37 -2.17
C LYS A 123 3.73 -19.71 -1.53
N LYS A 124 3.43 -19.16 -0.35
CA LYS A 124 2.18 -19.36 0.38
C LYS A 124 1.10 -18.31 0.06
N VAL A 125 1.47 -17.19 -0.55
CA VAL A 125 0.50 -16.16 -0.95
C VAL A 125 -0.40 -16.67 -2.09
N PRO A 126 -1.74 -16.53 -2.01
CA PRO A 126 -2.66 -17.01 -3.06
C PRO A 126 -2.34 -16.45 -4.45
N SER A 127 -2.48 -17.26 -5.50
CA SER A 127 -2.35 -16.79 -6.88
C SER A 127 -3.42 -15.74 -7.21
N GLY A 128 -3.09 -14.77 -8.05
CA GLY A 128 -3.94 -13.61 -8.33
C GLY A 128 -3.86 -12.50 -7.28
N SER A 129 -3.10 -12.70 -6.18
CA SER A 129 -2.80 -11.63 -5.22
C SER A 129 -2.00 -10.49 -5.86
N ILE A 130 -2.12 -9.30 -5.28
CA ILE A 130 -1.38 -8.10 -5.70
C ILE A 130 -0.16 -7.93 -4.78
N ILE A 131 1.03 -7.88 -5.37
CA ILE A 131 2.30 -7.73 -4.64
C ILE A 131 2.87 -6.33 -4.86
N GLU A 132 3.31 -5.72 -3.77
CA GLU A 132 3.96 -4.41 -3.82
C GLU A 132 5.45 -4.50 -4.17
N ILE A 133 5.88 -3.69 -5.14
CA ILE A 133 7.27 -3.29 -5.33
C ILE A 133 7.44 -1.91 -4.70
N ASN A 134 7.85 -1.92 -3.42
CA ASN A 134 7.90 -0.75 -2.56
C ASN A 134 9.18 0.07 -2.77
N ASN A 135 9.07 1.35 -3.13
CA ASN A 135 10.23 2.19 -3.42
C ASN A 135 11.16 2.39 -2.21
N ARG A 136 10.60 2.51 -1.01
CA ARG A 136 11.36 2.76 0.23
C ARG A 136 12.31 1.61 0.57
N TYR A 137 11.92 0.36 0.29
CA TYR A 137 12.62 -0.80 0.81
C TYR A 137 13.17 -1.80 -0.20
N ILE A 138 12.65 -1.84 -1.43
CA ILE A 138 12.97 -2.93 -2.37
C ILE A 138 14.47 -3.06 -2.68
N TRP A 139 15.21 -1.96 -2.67
CA TRP A 139 16.66 -1.92 -2.93
C TRP A 139 17.52 -2.47 -1.78
N ARG A 140 16.93 -2.66 -0.59
CA ARG A 140 17.68 -3.10 0.60
C ARG A 140 18.02 -4.59 0.60
N THR A 141 17.58 -5.34 -0.40
CA THR A 141 17.76 -6.79 -0.46
C THR A 141 17.99 -7.26 -1.88
N SER A 142 18.94 -8.15 -2.11
CA SER A 142 19.12 -8.77 -3.44
C SER A 142 17.98 -9.71 -3.83
N ARG A 143 17.14 -10.09 -2.86
CA ARG A 143 16.00 -10.98 -3.01
C ARG A 143 14.89 -10.43 -3.89
N TYR A 144 14.89 -9.14 -4.22
CA TYR A 144 13.90 -8.57 -5.14
C TYR A 144 13.87 -9.31 -6.49
N ARG A 145 14.99 -9.90 -6.91
CA ARG A 145 15.08 -10.70 -8.15
C ARG A 145 14.16 -11.92 -8.14
N GLU A 146 13.80 -12.45 -6.97
CA GLU A 146 12.85 -13.56 -6.82
C GLU A 146 11.47 -13.18 -7.40
N LEU A 147 11.10 -11.89 -7.44
CA LEU A 147 9.80 -11.45 -7.99
C LEU A 147 9.61 -11.86 -9.46
N ALA A 148 10.70 -12.00 -10.23
CA ALA A 148 10.63 -12.42 -11.63
C ALA A 148 10.03 -13.82 -11.81
N GLU A 149 10.17 -14.71 -10.81
CA GLU A 149 9.60 -16.06 -10.83
C GLU A 149 8.07 -16.05 -10.70
N TYR A 150 7.49 -14.95 -10.23
CA TYR A 150 6.07 -14.84 -9.89
C TYR A 150 5.24 -14.03 -10.88
N LYS A 151 5.81 -13.60 -12.01
CA LYS A 151 5.14 -12.75 -13.02
C LYS A 151 3.83 -13.31 -13.58
N GLY A 152 3.71 -14.63 -13.66
CA GLY A 152 2.48 -15.30 -14.09
C GLY A 152 1.53 -15.67 -12.95
N ARG A 153 1.93 -15.42 -11.70
CA ARG A 153 1.17 -15.80 -10.50
C ARG A 153 0.52 -14.60 -9.82
N PHE A 154 1.16 -13.43 -9.87
CA PHE A 154 0.71 -12.23 -9.17
C PHE A 154 0.60 -11.03 -10.11
N ASP A 155 -0.30 -10.12 -9.76
CA ASP A 155 -0.26 -8.74 -10.25
C ASP A 155 0.71 -7.93 -9.37
N PHE A 156 1.29 -6.86 -9.92
CA PHE A 156 2.26 -6.03 -9.20
C PHE A 156 1.84 -4.57 -9.21
N ILE A 157 1.98 -3.88 -8.08
CA ILE A 157 1.88 -2.42 -8.01
C ILE A 157 3.21 -1.80 -7.60
N LEU A 158 3.40 -0.55 -7.99
CA LEU A 158 4.57 0.24 -7.61
C LEU A 158 4.10 1.35 -6.66
N SER A 159 4.82 1.57 -5.57
CA SER A 159 4.40 2.53 -4.56
C SER A 159 5.58 3.26 -3.95
N SER A 160 5.33 4.44 -3.38
CA SER A 160 6.35 5.23 -2.70
C SER A 160 6.59 4.78 -1.26
N ASP A 161 5.53 4.40 -0.54
CA ASP A 161 5.51 4.27 0.93
C ASP A 161 6.01 5.57 1.60
N ALA A 162 5.55 6.68 1.05
CA ALA A 162 6.02 8.01 1.43
C ALA A 162 5.46 8.41 2.79
N HIS A 163 6.37 8.77 3.68
CA HIS A 163 6.09 9.37 4.98
C HIS A 163 6.49 10.86 5.01
N GLN A 164 7.10 11.35 3.94
CA GLN A 164 7.59 12.73 3.82
C GLN A 164 7.40 13.22 2.39
N PRO A 165 7.28 14.54 2.16
CA PRO A 165 7.00 15.06 0.82
C PRO A 165 8.06 14.68 -0.21
N ASN A 166 9.33 14.64 0.19
CA ASN A 166 10.45 14.26 -0.67
C ASN A 166 10.55 12.74 -0.91
N TRP A 167 9.69 11.92 -0.29
CA TRP A 167 9.68 10.46 -0.47
C TRP A 167 8.63 9.98 -1.46
N LEU A 168 7.82 10.86 -2.03
CA LEU A 168 6.78 10.56 -3.03
C LEU A 168 7.32 9.96 -4.36
N SER A 169 8.64 9.83 -4.52
CA SER A 169 9.23 9.20 -5.71
C SER A 169 9.02 7.68 -5.74
N GLN A 170 8.87 7.13 -6.95
CA GLN A 170 8.85 5.68 -7.22
C GLN A 170 10.02 5.20 -8.09
N HIS A 171 11.07 6.02 -8.25
CA HIS A 171 12.10 5.77 -9.25
C HIS A 171 12.82 4.41 -9.08
N ILE A 172 13.08 4.00 -7.83
CA ILE A 172 13.74 2.72 -7.55
C ILE A 172 12.79 1.56 -7.84
N ALA A 173 11.54 1.63 -7.36
CA ALA A 173 10.52 0.61 -7.63
C ALA A 173 10.32 0.39 -9.13
N ARG A 174 10.21 1.49 -9.89
CA ARG A 174 10.07 1.47 -11.35
C ARG A 174 11.28 0.89 -12.06
N SER A 175 12.50 1.25 -11.61
CA SER A 175 13.73 0.72 -12.19
C SER A 175 13.83 -0.79 -11.99
N ILE A 176 13.46 -1.30 -10.81
CA ILE A 176 13.42 -2.74 -10.54
C ILE A 176 12.32 -3.43 -11.33
N ALA A 177 11.13 -2.86 -11.42
CA ALA A 177 10.07 -3.41 -12.25
C ALA A 177 10.52 -3.56 -13.71
N LEU A 178 11.20 -2.55 -14.26
CA LEU A 178 11.80 -2.61 -15.59
C LEU A 178 12.90 -3.69 -15.69
N GLU A 179 13.83 -3.76 -14.73
CA GLU A 179 14.89 -4.79 -14.68
C GLU A 179 14.29 -6.20 -14.76
N LEU A 180 13.19 -6.44 -14.06
CA LEU A 180 12.54 -7.75 -13.98
C LEU A 180 11.52 -8.00 -15.09
N SER A 181 11.28 -7.01 -15.96
CA SER A 181 10.18 -7.00 -16.94
C SER A 181 8.84 -7.31 -16.28
N ILE A 182 8.53 -6.59 -15.20
CA ILE A 182 7.26 -6.59 -14.48
C ILE A 182 6.46 -5.38 -14.93
N GLU A 183 5.22 -5.60 -15.35
CA GLU A 183 4.28 -4.54 -15.68
C GLU A 183 3.49 -4.13 -14.43
N GLU A 184 3.25 -2.82 -14.30
CA GLU A 184 2.44 -2.27 -13.22
C GLU A 184 0.95 -2.49 -13.51
N LYS A 185 0.24 -3.04 -12.54
CA LYS A 185 -1.22 -3.17 -12.53
C LYS A 185 -1.84 -1.88 -11.99
N LEU A 186 -2.65 -1.19 -12.78
CA LEU A 186 -3.48 -0.09 -12.29
C LEU A 186 -4.74 -0.67 -11.62
N LEU A 187 -4.98 -0.32 -10.35
CA LEU A 187 -6.12 -0.86 -9.59
C LEU A 187 -7.41 -0.06 -9.77
N PHE A 188 -7.28 1.20 -10.14
CA PHE A 188 -8.38 2.14 -10.17
C PHE A 188 -8.36 3.02 -11.41
N PRO A 189 -9.51 3.55 -11.85
CA PRO A 189 -9.53 4.63 -12.83
C PRO A 189 -9.06 5.95 -12.21
N GLU A 190 -8.67 6.90 -13.05
CA GLU A 190 -8.50 8.29 -12.65
C GLU A 190 -9.85 8.85 -12.15
N LYS A 191 -9.88 9.50 -10.98
CA LYS A 191 -11.07 10.18 -10.48
C LYS A 191 -11.22 11.50 -11.23
N SER A 192 -12.42 11.74 -11.79
CA SER A 192 -12.78 12.94 -12.57
C SER A 192 -12.94 14.19 -11.71
#